data_AF-A0A5T1MFX7-F1
#
_entry.id   AF-A0A5T1MFX7-F1
#
_cell.length_a   1.000
_cell.length_b   1.000
_cell.length_c   1.000
_cell.angle_alpha   90.00
_cell.angle_beta   90.00
_cell.angle_gamma   90.00
#
_symmetry.space_group_name_H-M   'P 1'
#
loop_
_entity.id
_entity.type
_entity.pdbx_description
1 polymer ?
#
loop_
_entity_poly.entity_id
_entity_poly.type
_entity_poly.pdbx_seq_one_letter_code
_entity_poly.pdbx_strand_id
1 'polypeptide(L)'
;AIVVSAGPSLAKQLPLLKAYQDKAVIFCADGALSMLEKEGIIPDYVTNLDFTDLAMKFFQNKENLKQSIIALECATHPNVVRSLKAENCMIVLRNKALYQRFNLNDFGYIDTGTHVSHFSYTLALALGFKNIIMIGQDLAFDEKGNSHSKGFSYGEQFNGEKTVPTLKTQAYAGKGEVLTHIAWNDYRIKLEYFFACNEQKAKFYNATEGGARINFTEELSFKECCEKLLTKEKPKFELPKSLTKNRSDKLLVKFKEKIQKDQENAKRFLNDALALKQILENILSKDFILPLEFLEKVYQNIENFNHSLDTDEFIQDETLRGAFAYRGKLISDVLKLHIKDETHFITAYIKAYHEWLLYFMEKLEQKYKSLSKV
;
A
#
# COMPACT_ATOMS: atom_id res chain seq x y z
N ALA A 1 -5.60 19.18 -10.93
CA ALA A 1 -5.12 17.87 -11.42
C ALA A 1 -6.32 17.05 -11.86
N ILE A 2 -6.14 16.19 -12.85
CA ILE A 2 -7.10 15.14 -13.21
C ILE A 2 -6.43 13.80 -12.89
N VAL A 3 -7.10 12.96 -12.12
CA VAL A 3 -6.68 11.58 -11.88
C VAL A 3 -7.54 10.66 -12.73
N VAL A 4 -6.87 9.82 -13.51
CA VAL A 4 -7.48 8.99 -14.54
C VAL A 4 -7.29 7.52 -14.18
N SER A 5 -8.41 6.82 -14.00
CA SER A 5 -8.46 5.39 -13.66
C SER A 5 -9.13 4.58 -14.78
N ALA A 6 -8.99 3.26 -14.73
CA ALA A 6 -9.31 2.36 -15.84
C ALA A 6 -10.79 1.92 -15.91
N GLY A 7 -11.67 2.49 -15.09
CA GLY A 7 -13.07 2.08 -14.97
C GLY A 7 -13.88 2.30 -16.26
N PRO A 8 -14.98 1.56 -16.45
CA PRO A 8 -15.80 1.57 -17.67
C PRO A 8 -16.23 2.95 -18.20
N SER A 9 -16.46 3.93 -17.32
CA SER A 9 -16.89 5.28 -17.69
C SER A 9 -15.79 6.13 -18.33
N LEU A 10 -14.53 5.69 -18.31
CA LEU A 10 -13.41 6.45 -18.87
C LEU A 10 -13.60 6.75 -20.36
N ALA A 11 -14.06 5.77 -21.16
CA ALA A 11 -14.11 5.88 -22.62
C ALA A 11 -14.85 7.13 -23.11
N LYS A 12 -15.96 7.52 -22.46
CA LYS A 12 -16.73 8.71 -22.84
C LYS A 12 -16.05 10.04 -22.47
N GLN A 13 -15.09 10.02 -21.54
CA GLN A 13 -14.38 11.21 -21.09
C GLN A 13 -13.12 11.48 -21.91
N LEU A 14 -12.58 10.50 -22.64
CA LEU A 14 -11.32 10.64 -23.37
C LEU A 14 -11.31 11.77 -24.42
N PRO A 15 -12.35 11.98 -25.25
CA PRO A 15 -12.33 13.09 -26.22
C PRO A 15 -12.24 14.46 -25.54
N LEU A 16 -12.94 14.64 -24.42
CA LEU A 16 -12.91 15.87 -23.65
C LEU A 16 -11.57 16.04 -22.92
N LEU A 17 -11.02 14.95 -22.35
CA LEU A 17 -9.72 14.96 -21.69
C LEU A 17 -8.63 15.40 -22.68
N LYS A 18 -8.65 14.90 -23.91
CA LYS A 18 -7.74 15.29 -24.98
C LYS A 18 -7.80 16.78 -25.29
N ALA A 19 -9.01 17.35 -25.35
CA ALA A 19 -9.22 18.77 -25.61
C ALA A 19 -8.72 19.69 -24.47
N TYR A 20 -8.61 19.16 -23.25
CA TYR A 20 -8.19 19.92 -22.05
C TYR A 20 -6.81 19.51 -21.52
N GLN A 21 -6.07 18.63 -22.19
CA GLN A 21 -4.81 18.07 -21.66
C GLN A 21 -3.74 19.13 -21.40
N ASP A 22 -3.74 20.22 -22.17
CA ASP A 22 -2.80 21.34 -22.00
C ASP A 22 -3.22 22.29 -20.88
N LYS A 23 -4.37 22.06 -20.23
CA LYS A 23 -4.91 22.89 -19.14
C LYS A 23 -4.96 22.16 -17.79
N ALA A 24 -4.58 20.89 -17.76
CA ALA A 24 -4.58 20.09 -16.54
C ALA A 24 -3.34 19.21 -16.45
N VAL A 25 -2.81 19.08 -15.23
CA VAL A 25 -1.85 18.02 -14.91
C VAL A 25 -2.61 16.71 -14.74
N ILE A 26 -2.27 15.72 -15.57
CA ILE A 26 -2.92 14.41 -15.67
C ILE A 26 -2.08 13.39 -14.92
N PHE A 27 -2.69 12.77 -13.92
CA PHE A 27 -2.16 11.59 -13.22
C PHE A 27 -2.90 10.36 -13.74
N CYS A 28 -2.18 9.46 -14.39
CA CYS A 28 -2.70 8.22 -14.93
C CYS A 28 -2.35 7.07 -13.98
N ALA A 29 -3.36 6.37 -13.46
CA ALA A 29 -3.12 5.02 -12.96
C ALA A 29 -2.68 4.16 -14.14
N ASP A 30 -1.60 3.39 -13.99
CA ASP A 30 -1.00 2.57 -15.06
C ASP A 30 -2.01 1.75 -15.88
N GLY A 31 -3.03 1.16 -15.26
CA GLY A 31 -4.07 0.42 -15.96
C GLY A 31 -4.87 1.24 -16.99
N ALA A 32 -4.93 2.57 -16.84
CA ALA A 32 -5.58 3.46 -17.80
C ALA A 32 -4.66 3.91 -18.95
N LEU A 33 -3.35 3.68 -18.84
CA LEU A 33 -2.34 4.21 -19.76
C LEU A 33 -2.62 3.80 -21.21
N SER A 34 -2.92 2.52 -21.44
CA SER A 34 -3.21 2.00 -22.79
C SER A 34 -4.42 2.66 -23.46
N MET A 35 -5.39 3.17 -22.68
CA MET A 35 -6.56 3.87 -23.22
C MET A 35 -6.20 5.30 -23.61
N LEU A 36 -5.39 5.98 -22.80
CA LEU A 36 -4.94 7.35 -23.08
C LEU A 36 -4.05 7.39 -24.32
N GLU A 37 -3.10 6.45 -24.43
CA GLU A 37 -2.17 6.38 -25.56
C GLU A 37 -2.89 6.19 -26.91
N LYS A 38 -3.96 5.38 -26.95
CA LYS A 38 -4.77 5.16 -28.15
C LYS A 38 -5.46 6.42 -28.65
N GLU A 39 -5.80 7.33 -27.74
CA GLU A 39 -6.42 8.61 -28.06
C GLU A 39 -5.39 9.72 -28.27
N GLY A 40 -4.09 9.42 -28.14
CA GLY A 40 -3.02 10.42 -28.25
C GLY A 40 -3.02 11.42 -27.09
N ILE A 41 -3.39 10.97 -25.90
CA ILE A 41 -3.34 11.74 -24.65
C ILE A 41 -2.05 11.36 -23.93
N ILE A 42 -1.25 12.37 -23.58
CA ILE A 42 0.03 12.17 -22.88
C ILE A 42 -0.16 12.56 -21.41
N PRO A 43 -0.15 11.60 -20.47
CA PRO A 43 -0.25 11.93 -19.05
C PRO A 43 1.04 12.58 -18.56
N ASP A 44 0.93 13.51 -17.59
CA ASP A 44 2.10 14.14 -16.97
C ASP A 44 2.76 13.17 -15.97
N TYR A 45 1.96 12.42 -15.24
CA TYR A 45 2.40 11.38 -14.31
C TYR A 45 1.74 10.04 -14.63
N VAL A 46 2.51 8.96 -14.66
CA VAL A 46 1.99 7.59 -14.65
C VAL A 46 2.38 6.95 -13.33
N THR A 47 1.40 6.50 -12.55
CA THR A 47 1.65 5.88 -11.24
C THR A 47 1.52 4.37 -11.31
N ASN A 48 2.41 3.65 -10.63
CA ASN A 48 2.31 2.20 -10.40
C ASN A 48 2.71 1.87 -8.96
N LEU A 49 2.05 0.86 -8.38
CA LEU A 49 2.42 0.26 -7.10
C LEU A 49 2.33 -1.27 -7.09
N ASP A 50 2.09 -1.90 -8.25
CA ASP A 50 1.91 -3.34 -8.32
C ASP A 50 3.23 -4.07 -8.09
N PHE A 51 3.22 -4.96 -7.10
CA PHE A 51 4.33 -5.85 -6.81
C PHE A 51 4.37 -7.08 -7.73
N THR A 52 3.49 -7.17 -8.72
CA THR A 52 3.50 -8.21 -9.76
C THR A 52 3.99 -7.64 -11.09
N ASP A 53 4.50 -8.49 -11.98
CA ASP A 53 4.99 -8.08 -13.30
C ASP A 53 3.88 -7.89 -14.35
N LEU A 54 2.62 -8.14 -14.00
CA LEU A 54 1.48 -7.89 -14.88
C LEU A 54 1.45 -6.43 -15.37
N ALA A 55 1.80 -5.48 -14.49
CA ALA A 55 1.83 -4.07 -14.83
C ALA A 55 2.76 -3.74 -16.01
N MET A 56 3.75 -4.59 -16.34
CA MET A 56 4.59 -4.42 -17.54
C MET A 56 3.77 -4.30 -18.82
N LYS A 57 2.60 -4.95 -18.90
CA LYS A 57 1.72 -4.88 -20.08
C LYS A 57 1.16 -3.47 -20.32
N PHE A 58 1.14 -2.61 -19.32
CA PHE A 58 0.71 -1.22 -19.48
C PHE A 58 1.83 -0.33 -20.05
N PHE A 59 3.09 -0.68 -19.84
CA PHE A 59 4.25 0.14 -20.23
C PHE A 59 4.88 -0.27 -21.58
N GLN A 60 4.08 -0.68 -22.56
CA GLN A 60 4.58 -1.18 -23.84
C GLN A 60 5.04 -0.07 -24.80
N ASN A 61 4.38 1.10 -24.78
CA ASN A 61 4.70 2.21 -25.68
C ASN A 61 5.70 3.19 -25.05
N LYS A 62 6.98 2.84 -25.09
CA LYS A 62 8.06 3.60 -24.43
C LYS A 62 8.29 5.00 -25.00
N GLU A 63 7.93 5.24 -26.25
CA GLU A 63 8.15 6.55 -26.88
C GLU A 63 7.25 7.63 -26.25
N ASN A 64 5.98 7.31 -26.01
CA ASN A 64 5.04 8.24 -25.37
C ASN A 64 5.43 8.55 -23.91
N LEU A 65 6.07 7.60 -23.23
CA LEU A 65 6.52 7.75 -21.85
C LEU A 65 7.70 8.72 -21.68
N LYS A 66 8.37 9.12 -22.77
CA LYS A 66 9.47 10.11 -22.70
C LYS A 66 9.00 11.49 -22.23
N GLN A 67 7.70 11.75 -22.29
CA GLN A 67 7.08 13.01 -21.90
C GLN A 67 6.36 12.93 -20.54
N SER A 68 6.36 11.76 -19.91
CA SER A 68 5.71 11.52 -18.62
C SER A 68 6.74 11.25 -17.52
N ILE A 69 6.41 11.61 -16.28
CA ILE A 69 7.12 11.10 -15.10
C ILE A 69 6.45 9.79 -14.69
N ILE A 70 7.24 8.71 -14.62
CA ILE A 70 6.75 7.43 -14.15
C ILE A 70 7.01 7.33 -12.64
N ALA A 71 5.96 7.55 -11.86
CA ALA A 71 5.99 7.44 -10.41
C ALA A 71 5.82 5.98 -9.98
N LEU A 72 6.89 5.38 -9.49
CA LEU A 72 6.89 4.00 -9.01
C LEU A 72 6.94 4.01 -7.48
N GLU A 73 5.98 3.35 -6.85
CA GLU A 73 6.06 3.11 -5.41
C GLU A 73 7.19 2.12 -5.10
N CYS A 74 7.78 2.21 -3.92
CA CYS A 74 8.98 1.42 -3.59
C CYS A 74 8.79 -0.11 -3.57
N ALA A 75 7.56 -0.63 -3.58
CA ALA A 75 7.23 -2.05 -3.74
C ALA A 75 6.85 -2.43 -5.18
N THR A 76 6.86 -1.50 -6.15
CA THR A 76 6.72 -1.81 -7.58
C THR A 76 7.65 -2.95 -7.98
N HIS A 77 7.12 -3.89 -8.77
CA HIS A 77 7.88 -5.05 -9.20
C HIS A 77 9.16 -4.64 -9.99
N PRO A 78 10.35 -5.19 -9.66
CA PRO A 78 11.60 -4.82 -10.31
C PRO A 78 11.62 -4.98 -11.83
N ASN A 79 10.83 -5.89 -12.40
CA ASN A 79 10.76 -6.05 -13.86
C ASN A 79 10.12 -4.84 -14.56
N VAL A 80 9.18 -4.15 -13.92
CA VAL A 80 8.61 -2.90 -14.45
C VAL A 80 9.73 -1.87 -14.54
N VAL A 81 10.46 -1.64 -13.45
CA VAL A 81 11.62 -0.72 -13.40
C VAL A 81 12.65 -1.03 -14.48
N ARG A 82 13.03 -2.31 -14.62
CA ARG A 82 14.01 -2.76 -15.64
C ARG A 82 13.50 -2.54 -17.06
N SER A 83 12.22 -2.81 -17.32
CA SER A 83 11.62 -2.62 -18.65
C SER A 83 11.63 -1.16 -19.10
N LEU A 84 11.46 -0.25 -18.15
CA LEU A 84 11.51 1.20 -18.35
C LEU A 84 12.94 1.75 -18.42
N LYS A 85 13.96 0.90 -18.20
CA LYS A 85 15.38 1.29 -18.11
C LYS A 85 15.65 2.41 -17.10
N ALA A 86 14.74 2.60 -16.14
CA ALA A 86 14.70 3.74 -15.22
C ALA A 86 14.70 5.14 -15.91
N GLU A 87 14.29 5.23 -17.17
CA GLU A 87 14.14 6.50 -17.88
C GLU A 87 12.88 7.22 -17.37
N ASN A 88 13.01 8.50 -17.01
CA ASN A 88 11.93 9.34 -16.45
C ASN A 88 11.19 8.74 -15.24
N CYS A 89 11.84 7.82 -14.52
CA CYS A 89 11.25 7.20 -13.35
C CYS A 89 11.57 7.99 -12.08
N MET A 90 10.60 8.12 -11.19
CA MET A 90 10.81 8.52 -9.81
C MET A 90 10.34 7.41 -8.87
N ILE A 91 11.08 7.21 -7.77
CA ILE A 91 10.70 6.26 -6.73
C ILE A 91 10.05 7.04 -5.60
N VAL A 92 8.84 6.65 -5.22
CA VAL A 92 8.12 7.20 -4.08
C VAL A 92 8.22 6.22 -2.91
N LEU A 93 8.78 6.71 -1.81
CA LEU A 93 8.90 5.95 -0.58
C LEU A 93 7.57 5.99 0.18
N ARG A 94 7.14 4.82 0.66
CA ARG A 94 5.88 4.70 1.39
C ARG A 94 6.03 5.13 2.85
N ASN A 95 5.03 5.84 3.37
CA ASN A 95 4.94 6.26 4.77
C ASN A 95 4.65 5.08 5.71
N LYS A 96 5.66 4.23 5.93
CA LYS A 96 5.64 3.05 6.79
C LYS A 96 6.95 2.91 7.55
N ALA A 97 6.89 2.40 8.78
CA ALA A 97 8.06 2.19 9.64
C ALA A 97 9.15 1.34 8.97
N LEU A 98 8.76 0.36 8.15
CA LEU A 98 9.69 -0.43 7.34
C LEU A 98 10.60 0.42 6.46
N TYR A 99 10.06 1.44 5.78
CA TYR A 99 10.85 2.27 4.86
C TYR A 99 11.50 3.47 5.56
N GLN A 100 10.90 3.96 6.65
CA GLN A 100 11.43 5.09 7.42
C GLN A 100 12.75 4.76 8.13
N ARG A 101 12.97 3.50 8.55
CA ARG A 101 14.23 3.06 9.18
C ARG A 101 15.49 3.31 8.35
N PHE A 102 15.33 3.43 7.03
CA PHE A 102 16.45 3.68 6.11
C PHE A 102 16.87 5.14 6.10
N ASN A 103 16.18 6.02 6.85
CA ASN A 103 16.51 7.43 7.05
C ASN A 103 16.72 8.20 5.75
N LEU A 104 15.85 7.93 4.76
CA LEU A 104 15.81 8.60 3.46
C LEU A 104 14.93 9.87 3.53
N ASN A 105 14.97 10.58 4.66
CA ASN A 105 14.07 11.67 5.01
C ASN A 105 14.11 12.84 4.00
N ASP A 106 15.26 13.06 3.35
CA ASP A 106 15.43 14.09 2.32
C ASP A 106 14.49 13.89 1.11
N PHE A 107 14.03 12.67 0.85
CA PHE A 107 13.12 12.35 -0.25
C PHE A 107 11.65 12.44 0.15
N GLY A 108 11.35 12.47 1.45
CA GLY A 108 10.01 12.40 2.00
C GLY A 108 9.36 11.01 1.88
N TYR A 109 8.19 10.88 2.50
CA TYR A 109 7.40 9.65 2.49
C TYR A 109 5.93 9.99 2.21
N ILE A 110 5.28 9.23 1.34
CA ILE A 110 3.87 9.41 0.97
C ILE A 110 3.10 8.16 1.40
N ASP A 111 1.91 8.34 1.98
CA ASP A 111 0.98 7.21 2.12
C ASP A 111 0.44 6.86 0.74
N THR A 112 0.94 5.80 0.12
CA THR A 112 0.57 5.40 -1.24
C THR A 112 -0.73 4.60 -1.29
N GLY A 113 -1.39 4.34 -0.15
CA GLY A 113 -2.64 3.59 -0.08
C GLY A 113 -2.49 2.11 -0.42
N THR A 114 -3.54 1.51 -0.98
CA THR A 114 -3.60 0.07 -1.31
C THR A 114 -3.93 -0.24 -2.77
N HIS A 115 -4.13 0.76 -3.61
CA HIS A 115 -4.40 0.60 -5.04
C HIS A 115 -3.84 1.78 -5.82
N VAL A 116 -3.49 1.58 -7.09
CA VAL A 116 -2.71 2.53 -7.90
C VAL A 116 -3.33 3.93 -7.94
N SER A 117 -4.66 4.02 -8.08
CA SER A 117 -5.32 5.33 -8.12
C SER A 117 -5.27 6.07 -6.79
N HIS A 118 -5.26 5.38 -5.64
CA HIS A 118 -5.03 6.00 -4.33
C HIS A 118 -3.69 6.75 -4.33
N PHE A 119 -2.65 6.07 -4.82
CA PHE A 119 -1.33 6.65 -4.94
C PHE A 119 -1.34 7.90 -5.82
N SER A 120 -2.07 7.90 -6.94
CA SER A 120 -2.24 9.09 -7.78
C SER A 120 -2.84 10.28 -7.02
N TYR A 121 -3.87 10.07 -6.20
CA TYR A 121 -4.48 11.13 -5.38
C TYR A 121 -3.52 11.67 -4.32
N THR A 122 -2.82 10.77 -3.62
CA THR A 122 -1.87 11.16 -2.57
C THR A 122 -0.66 11.90 -3.13
N LEU A 123 -0.19 11.51 -4.32
CA LEU A 123 0.89 12.20 -5.01
C LEU A 123 0.44 13.59 -5.49
N ALA A 124 -0.75 13.69 -6.08
CA ALA A 124 -1.31 14.99 -6.46
C ALA A 124 -1.46 15.92 -5.24
N LEU A 125 -1.91 15.39 -4.10
CA LEU A 125 -2.00 16.17 -2.88
C LEU A 125 -0.62 16.61 -2.36
N ALA A 126 0.37 15.72 -2.38
CA ALA A 126 1.75 16.01 -1.96
C ALA A 126 2.41 17.08 -2.85
N LEU A 127 2.07 17.11 -4.14
CA LEU A 127 2.50 18.13 -5.10
C LEU A 127 1.70 19.45 -4.98
N GLY A 128 0.77 19.53 -4.02
CA GLY A 128 0.08 20.77 -3.66
C GLY A 128 -1.16 21.10 -4.50
N PHE A 129 -1.68 20.16 -5.29
CA PHE A 129 -2.90 20.40 -6.07
C PHE A 129 -4.11 20.65 -5.16
N LYS A 130 -4.81 21.76 -5.41
CA LYS A 130 -5.97 22.21 -4.62
C LYS A 130 -7.33 21.78 -5.18
N ASN A 131 -7.38 21.43 -6.46
CA ASN A 131 -8.55 20.89 -7.13
C ASN A 131 -8.16 19.60 -7.85
N ILE A 132 -8.79 18.49 -7.49
CA ILE A 132 -8.46 17.16 -7.99
C ILE A 132 -9.73 16.52 -8.56
N ILE A 133 -9.76 16.33 -9.87
CA ILE A 133 -10.91 15.79 -10.61
C ILE A 133 -10.68 14.30 -10.86
N MET A 134 -11.69 13.47 -10.58
CA MET A 134 -11.66 12.02 -10.73
C MET A 134 -12.43 11.61 -11.98
N ILE A 135 -11.80 10.86 -12.90
CA ILE A 135 -12.50 10.24 -14.04
C ILE A 135 -12.10 8.77 -14.18
N GLY A 136 -13.05 7.93 -14.61
CA GLY A 136 -12.84 6.48 -14.74
C GLY A 136 -12.57 5.77 -13.41
N GLN A 137 -12.89 6.40 -12.27
CA GLN A 137 -12.77 5.82 -10.94
C GLN A 137 -14.12 5.20 -10.55
N ASP A 138 -14.60 4.26 -11.35
CA ASP A 138 -15.99 3.80 -11.19
C ASP A 138 -16.20 2.94 -9.95
N LEU A 139 -15.23 2.07 -9.65
CA LEU A 139 -15.34 1.11 -8.55
C LEU A 139 -16.63 0.29 -8.62
N ALA A 140 -17.11 0.03 -9.84
CA ALA A 140 -18.36 -0.61 -10.16
C ALA A 140 -18.30 -1.17 -11.59
N PHE A 141 -19.13 -2.18 -11.85
CA PHE A 141 -19.35 -2.68 -13.19
C PHE A 141 -20.30 -1.75 -13.95
N ASP A 142 -20.16 -1.67 -15.27
CA ASP A 142 -21.18 -1.05 -16.12
C ASP A 142 -22.41 -1.96 -16.31
N GLU A 143 -23.43 -1.46 -17.01
CA GLU A 143 -24.66 -2.21 -17.31
C GLU A 143 -24.43 -3.50 -18.12
N LYS A 144 -23.29 -3.61 -18.81
CA LYS A 144 -22.90 -4.79 -19.59
C LYS A 144 -22.03 -5.76 -18.79
N GLY A 145 -21.75 -5.45 -17.52
CA GLY A 145 -20.89 -6.25 -16.64
C GLY A 145 -19.40 -6.09 -16.93
N ASN A 146 -18.98 -5.01 -17.60
CA ASN A 146 -17.57 -4.70 -17.81
C ASN A 146 -16.95 -4.15 -16.53
N SER A 147 -15.75 -4.61 -16.21
CA SER A 147 -14.95 -4.11 -15.08
C SER A 147 -14.02 -2.96 -15.45
N HIS A 148 -13.67 -2.84 -16.73
CA HIS A 148 -12.71 -1.87 -17.22
C HIS A 148 -13.19 -1.23 -18.52
N SER A 149 -12.66 -0.04 -18.83
CA SER A 149 -12.95 0.68 -20.06
C SER A 149 -12.48 -0.05 -21.31
N LYS A 150 -13.18 0.20 -22.42
CA LYS A 150 -12.76 -0.17 -23.77
C LYS A 150 -11.31 0.23 -24.00
N GLY A 151 -10.52 -0.72 -24.47
CA GLY A 151 -9.09 -0.54 -24.76
C GLY A 151 -8.14 -0.94 -23.63
N PHE A 152 -8.63 -1.41 -22.47
CA PHE A 152 -7.81 -1.98 -21.41
C PHE A 152 -6.95 -3.16 -21.91
N SER A 153 -5.68 -3.20 -21.52
CA SER A 153 -4.73 -4.23 -22.00
C SER A 153 -5.13 -5.67 -21.68
N TYR A 154 -5.96 -5.91 -20.67
CA TYR A 154 -6.46 -7.26 -20.32
C TYR A 154 -7.91 -7.52 -20.72
N GLY A 155 -8.52 -6.62 -21.50
CA GLY A 155 -9.92 -6.71 -21.93
C GLY A 155 -10.91 -6.15 -20.90
N GLU A 156 -12.06 -5.68 -21.40
CA GLU A 156 -13.08 -4.97 -20.60
C GLU A 156 -13.65 -5.81 -19.44
N GLN A 157 -13.57 -7.14 -19.55
CA GLN A 157 -14.03 -8.10 -18.54
C GLN A 157 -12.84 -8.89 -18.01
N PHE A 158 -12.12 -8.31 -17.04
CA PHE A 158 -11.01 -8.99 -16.40
C PHE A 158 -11.53 -10.13 -15.49
N ASN A 159 -11.20 -11.37 -15.82
CA ASN A 159 -11.75 -12.58 -15.17
C ASN A 159 -11.55 -12.61 -13.65
N GLY A 160 -10.45 -12.04 -13.15
CA GLY A 160 -10.17 -11.99 -11.72
C GLY A 160 -11.22 -11.23 -10.90
N GLU A 161 -11.93 -10.27 -11.50
CA GLU A 161 -12.91 -9.45 -10.78
C GLU A 161 -14.26 -10.16 -10.59
N LYS A 162 -14.57 -11.13 -11.44
CA LYS A 162 -15.87 -11.83 -11.43
C LYS A 162 -15.96 -12.93 -10.37
N THR A 163 -14.84 -13.35 -9.81
CA THR A 163 -14.79 -14.39 -8.76
C THR A 163 -14.90 -13.80 -7.35
N VAL A 164 -14.80 -12.48 -7.22
CA VAL A 164 -14.87 -11.76 -5.96
C VAL A 164 -16.35 -11.52 -5.61
N PRO A 165 -16.77 -11.74 -4.34
CA PRO A 165 -18.15 -11.48 -3.92
C PRO A 165 -18.63 -10.06 -4.28
N THR A 166 -19.83 -9.96 -4.82
CA THR A 166 -20.43 -8.71 -5.27
C THR A 166 -21.45 -8.17 -4.27
N LEU A 167 -21.68 -6.86 -4.33
CA LEU A 167 -22.68 -6.13 -3.57
C LEU A 167 -23.17 -4.92 -4.37
N LYS A 168 -24.29 -4.34 -3.96
CA LYS A 168 -24.77 -3.07 -4.50
C LYS A 168 -24.32 -1.90 -3.62
N THR A 169 -24.05 -0.77 -4.25
CA THR A 169 -23.75 0.49 -3.58
C THR A 169 -24.42 1.64 -4.33
N GLN A 170 -24.60 2.77 -3.67
CA GLN A 170 -25.23 3.95 -4.26
C GLN A 170 -24.47 4.40 -5.52
N ALA A 171 -25.22 4.68 -6.58
CA ALA A 171 -24.67 5.17 -7.85
C ALA A 171 -24.35 6.67 -7.79
N TYR A 172 -23.47 7.10 -8.69
CA TYR A 172 -23.19 8.52 -8.97
C TYR A 172 -24.47 9.38 -9.02
N ALA A 173 -24.39 10.63 -8.56
CA ALA A 173 -25.52 11.56 -8.38
C ALA A 173 -26.57 11.10 -7.34
N GLY A 174 -26.28 10.02 -6.60
CA GLY A 174 -27.16 9.47 -5.57
C GLY A 174 -28.41 8.79 -6.12
N LYS A 175 -28.46 8.51 -7.43
CA LYS A 175 -29.64 8.01 -8.14
C LYS A 175 -29.50 6.53 -8.46
N GLY A 176 -30.14 5.68 -7.66
CA GLY A 176 -30.11 4.23 -7.84
C GLY A 176 -28.84 3.59 -7.29
N GLU A 177 -28.56 2.38 -7.74
CA GLU A 177 -27.46 1.54 -7.26
C GLU A 177 -26.66 0.97 -8.43
N VAL A 178 -25.36 0.76 -8.21
CA VAL A 178 -24.46 0.05 -9.12
C VAL A 178 -23.93 -1.22 -8.46
N LEU A 179 -23.62 -2.22 -9.28
CA LEU A 179 -22.98 -3.44 -8.82
C LEU A 179 -21.47 -3.21 -8.66
N THR A 180 -20.92 -3.57 -7.52
CA THR A 180 -19.48 -3.54 -7.22
C THR A 180 -19.06 -4.86 -6.56
N HIS A 181 -17.77 -5.08 -6.39
CA HIS A 181 -17.27 -6.19 -5.58
C HIS A 181 -16.62 -5.72 -4.29
N ILE A 182 -16.49 -6.63 -3.32
CA ILE A 182 -16.06 -6.29 -1.95
C ILE A 182 -14.74 -5.51 -1.90
N ALA A 183 -13.75 -5.87 -2.72
CA ALA A 183 -12.47 -5.16 -2.78
C ALA A 183 -12.58 -3.74 -3.36
N TRP A 184 -13.36 -3.48 -4.42
CA TRP A 184 -13.59 -2.12 -4.91
C TRP A 184 -14.40 -1.27 -3.92
N ASN A 185 -15.34 -1.87 -3.20
CA ASN A 185 -16.04 -1.15 -2.14
C ASN A 185 -15.10 -0.79 -0.98
N ASP A 186 -14.14 -1.65 -0.63
CA ASP A 186 -13.06 -1.30 0.30
C ASP A 186 -12.18 -0.15 -0.24
N TYR A 187 -11.83 -0.17 -1.53
CA TYR A 187 -11.11 0.95 -2.17
C TYR A 187 -11.90 2.26 -2.09
N ARG A 188 -13.22 2.19 -2.33
CA ARG A 188 -14.13 3.33 -2.20
C ARG A 188 -14.07 3.91 -0.79
N ILE A 189 -14.25 3.08 0.24
CA ILE A 189 -14.24 3.51 1.65
C ILE A 189 -12.88 4.12 2.02
N LYS A 190 -11.77 3.56 1.55
CA LYS A 190 -10.42 4.11 1.77
C LYS A 190 -10.22 5.46 1.10
N LEU A 191 -10.74 5.65 -0.12
CA LEU A 191 -10.72 6.95 -0.79
C LEU A 191 -11.60 7.97 -0.05
N GLU A 192 -12.79 7.57 0.39
CA GLU A 192 -13.68 8.43 1.19
C GLU A 192 -13.00 8.91 2.47
N TYR A 193 -12.34 8.00 3.21
CA TYR A 193 -11.54 8.36 4.37
C TYR A 193 -10.40 9.33 4.01
N PHE A 194 -9.66 9.04 2.94
CA PHE A 194 -8.57 9.90 2.47
C PHE A 194 -9.07 11.31 2.11
N PHE A 195 -10.20 11.42 1.39
CA PHE A 195 -10.79 12.71 1.02
C PHE A 195 -11.28 13.48 2.25
N ALA A 196 -11.97 12.81 3.18
CA ALA A 196 -12.41 13.41 4.45
C ALA A 196 -11.23 13.97 5.25
N CYS A 197 -10.13 13.24 5.37
CA CYS A 197 -8.93 13.69 6.10
C CYS A 197 -8.19 14.85 5.41
N ASN A 198 -8.50 15.18 4.16
CA ASN A 198 -7.77 16.17 3.37
C ASN A 198 -8.65 17.27 2.75
N GLU A 199 -9.89 17.42 3.20
CA GLU A 199 -10.84 18.45 2.74
C GLU A 199 -10.29 19.89 2.90
N GLN A 200 -9.46 20.11 3.93
CA GLN A 200 -8.85 21.42 4.20
C GLN A 200 -7.66 21.71 3.26
N LYS A 201 -7.11 20.69 2.60
CA LYS A 201 -5.94 20.81 1.73
C LYS A 201 -6.32 20.90 0.26
N ALA A 202 -7.38 20.21 -0.16
CA ALA A 202 -7.85 20.16 -1.54
C ALA A 202 -9.35 19.86 -1.62
N LYS A 203 -9.98 20.32 -2.70
CA LYS A 203 -11.31 19.88 -3.13
C LYS A 203 -11.19 18.72 -4.10
N PHE A 204 -11.99 17.69 -3.87
CA PHE A 204 -12.07 16.49 -4.70
C PHE A 204 -13.40 16.51 -5.46
N TYR A 205 -13.32 16.32 -6.78
CA TYR A 205 -14.50 16.32 -7.66
C TYR A 205 -14.66 14.92 -8.25
N ASN A 206 -15.78 14.29 -7.97
CA ASN A 206 -16.15 13.05 -8.63
C ASN A 206 -16.83 13.38 -9.96
N ALA A 207 -16.17 13.05 -11.07
CA ALA A 207 -16.71 13.17 -12.43
C ALA A 207 -16.85 11.80 -13.11
N THR A 208 -17.00 10.74 -12.31
CA THR A 208 -17.13 9.35 -12.78
C THR A 208 -18.59 8.99 -13.07
N GLU A 209 -19.16 9.66 -14.07
CA GLU A 209 -20.57 9.48 -14.45
C GLU A 209 -20.84 8.01 -14.83
N GLY A 210 -21.51 7.25 -13.97
CA GLY A 210 -21.80 5.81 -14.17
C GLY A 210 -21.10 4.86 -13.20
N GLY A 211 -20.22 5.37 -12.33
CA GLY A 211 -19.64 4.61 -11.24
C GLY A 211 -20.42 4.70 -9.92
N ALA A 212 -19.79 4.21 -8.86
CA ALA A 212 -20.25 4.37 -7.49
C ALA A 212 -20.17 5.84 -7.03
N ARG A 213 -21.11 6.24 -6.17
CA ARG A 213 -21.00 7.48 -5.40
C ARG A 213 -19.83 7.35 -4.43
N ILE A 214 -18.97 8.35 -4.41
CA ILE A 214 -17.82 8.42 -3.50
C ILE A 214 -18.03 9.61 -2.57
N ASN A 215 -18.25 9.35 -1.28
CA ASN A 215 -18.47 10.41 -0.29
C ASN A 215 -17.25 11.34 -0.14
N PHE A 216 -17.50 12.53 0.44
CA PHE A 216 -16.50 13.57 0.64
C PHE A 216 -15.90 14.12 -0.67
N THR A 217 -16.66 14.00 -1.76
CA THR A 217 -16.37 14.61 -3.05
C THR A 217 -17.55 15.46 -3.50
N GLU A 218 -17.28 16.47 -4.33
CA GLU A 218 -18.31 17.22 -5.06
C GLU A 218 -18.59 16.51 -6.40
N GLU A 219 -19.84 16.15 -6.65
CA GLU A 219 -20.22 15.53 -7.93
C GLU A 219 -20.54 16.61 -8.97
N LEU A 220 -19.76 16.62 -10.05
CA LEU A 220 -19.94 17.48 -11.22
C LEU A 220 -19.65 16.65 -12.47
N SER A 221 -20.34 16.92 -13.57
CA SER A 221 -19.95 16.29 -14.84
C SER A 221 -18.51 16.67 -15.20
N PHE A 222 -17.82 15.82 -15.96
CA PHE A 222 -16.44 16.13 -16.34
C PHE A 222 -16.36 17.42 -17.15
N LYS A 223 -17.38 17.67 -17.99
CA LYS A 223 -17.54 18.93 -18.73
C LYS A 223 -17.60 20.15 -17.82
N GLU A 224 -18.43 20.12 -16.78
CA GLU A 224 -18.52 21.23 -15.83
C GLU A 224 -17.20 21.44 -15.07
N CYS A 225 -16.51 20.37 -14.68
CA CYS A 225 -15.19 20.48 -14.06
C CYS A 225 -14.19 21.19 -14.99
N CYS A 226 -14.14 20.78 -16.26
CA CYS A 226 -13.27 21.37 -17.27
C CYS A 226 -13.57 22.86 -17.47
N GLU A 227 -14.83 23.21 -17.68
CA GLU A 227 -15.26 24.60 -17.95
C GLU A 227 -15.04 25.53 -16.74
N LYS A 228 -15.29 25.04 -15.51
CA LYS A 228 -15.16 25.83 -14.29
C LYS A 228 -13.71 25.96 -13.81
N LEU A 229 -12.91 24.89 -13.90
CA LEU A 229 -11.61 24.79 -13.22
C LEU A 229 -10.41 24.91 -14.16
N LEU A 230 -10.53 24.52 -15.42
CA LEU A 230 -9.42 24.39 -16.36
C LEU A 230 -9.38 25.58 -17.34
N THR A 231 -9.25 26.78 -16.79
CA THR A 231 -9.32 28.04 -17.56
C THR A 231 -7.97 28.55 -18.06
N LYS A 232 -6.87 27.94 -17.62
CA LYS A 232 -5.50 28.34 -17.95
C LYS A 232 -4.71 27.14 -18.47
N GLU A 233 -3.74 27.41 -19.33
CA GLU A 233 -2.75 26.38 -19.70
C GLU A 233 -1.91 25.97 -18.49
N LYS A 234 -1.56 24.70 -18.43
CA LYS A 234 -0.69 24.16 -17.39
C LYS A 234 0.73 24.66 -17.63
N PRO A 235 1.47 25.05 -16.58
CA PRO A 235 2.87 25.42 -16.72
C PRO A 235 3.70 24.19 -17.15
N LYS A 236 4.77 24.44 -17.90
CA LYS A 236 5.79 23.41 -18.18
C LYS A 236 6.75 23.33 -17.00
N PHE A 237 6.80 22.18 -16.34
CA PHE A 237 7.73 21.94 -15.25
C PHE A 237 9.01 21.29 -15.77
N GLU A 238 10.16 21.75 -15.27
CA GLU A 238 11.41 21.02 -15.46
C GLU A 238 11.41 19.77 -14.58
N LEU A 239 11.88 18.66 -15.14
CA LEU A 239 12.03 17.42 -14.39
C LEU A 239 13.14 17.55 -13.35
N PRO A 240 12.95 17.00 -12.14
CA PRO A 240 14.03 16.94 -11.16
C PRO A 240 15.26 16.24 -11.74
N LYS A 241 16.44 16.78 -11.46
CA LYS A 241 17.70 16.14 -11.87
C LYS A 241 17.87 14.82 -11.13
N SER A 242 18.28 13.79 -11.86
CA SER A 242 18.70 12.52 -11.26
C SER A 242 19.84 12.71 -10.27
N LEU A 243 19.92 11.83 -9.28
CA LEU A 243 21.04 11.78 -8.36
C LEU A 243 22.36 11.55 -9.12
N THR A 244 23.44 12.20 -8.68
CA THR A 244 24.78 11.89 -9.18
C THR A 244 25.17 10.46 -8.78
N LYS A 245 26.00 9.81 -9.60
CA LYS A 245 26.46 8.44 -9.33
C LYS A 245 27.05 8.29 -7.92
N ASN A 246 27.88 9.24 -7.49
CA ASN A 246 28.47 9.27 -6.14
C ASN A 246 27.39 9.34 -5.04
N ARG A 247 26.36 10.20 -5.18
CA ARG A 247 25.27 10.29 -4.19
C ARG A 247 24.47 8.99 -4.15
N SER A 248 24.15 8.40 -5.30
CA SER A 248 23.45 7.10 -5.38
C SER A 248 24.26 5.98 -4.73
N ASP A 249 25.57 5.90 -4.99
CA ASP A 249 26.44 4.86 -4.42
C ASP A 249 26.55 4.99 -2.90
N LYS A 250 26.67 6.22 -2.37
CA LYS A 250 26.67 6.46 -0.92
C LYS A 250 25.37 6.01 -0.25
N LEU A 251 24.21 6.28 -0.87
CA LEU A 251 22.92 5.81 -0.35
C LEU A 251 22.82 4.29 -0.37
N LEU A 252 23.30 3.65 -1.44
CA LEU A 252 23.31 2.20 -1.58
C LEU A 252 24.20 1.53 -0.52
N VAL A 253 25.39 2.09 -0.23
CA VAL A 253 26.28 1.59 0.82
C VAL A 253 25.58 1.64 2.18
N LYS A 254 25.01 2.79 2.56
CA LYS A 254 24.27 2.92 3.82
C LYS A 254 23.09 1.95 3.93
N PHE A 255 22.36 1.75 2.83
CA PHE A 255 21.27 0.80 2.77
C PHE A 255 21.77 -0.62 3.03
N LYS A 256 22.85 -1.05 2.36
CA LYS A 256 23.47 -2.38 2.56
C LYS A 256 23.98 -2.59 3.98
N GLU A 257 24.63 -1.59 4.57
CA GLU A 257 25.07 -1.62 5.97
C GLU A 257 23.89 -1.83 6.94
N LYS A 258 22.77 -1.13 6.71
CA LYS A 258 21.56 -1.31 7.52
C LYS A 258 20.97 -2.72 7.37
N ILE A 259 20.92 -3.24 6.14
CA ILE A 259 20.44 -4.61 5.88
C ILE A 259 21.32 -5.64 6.59
N GLN A 260 22.65 -5.48 6.54
CA GLN A 260 23.57 -6.36 7.25
C GLN A 260 23.33 -6.33 8.76
N LYS A 261 23.17 -5.14 9.35
CA LYS A 261 22.83 -5.00 10.77
C LYS A 261 21.49 -5.66 11.11
N ASP A 262 20.49 -5.54 10.23
CA ASP A 262 19.18 -6.16 10.41
C ASP A 262 19.26 -7.71 10.32
N GLN A 263 20.14 -8.25 9.49
CA GLN A 263 20.44 -9.68 9.45
C GLN A 263 21.09 -10.17 10.76
N GLU A 264 22.03 -9.41 11.32
CA GLU A 264 22.66 -9.70 12.61
C GLU A 264 21.65 -9.63 13.77
N ASN A 265 20.81 -8.60 13.79
CA ASN A 265 19.72 -8.46 14.76
C ASN A 265 18.74 -9.63 14.69
N ALA A 266 18.32 -10.04 13.49
CA ALA A 266 17.43 -11.18 13.32
C ALA A 266 18.04 -12.47 13.89
N LYS A 267 19.33 -12.74 13.63
CA LYS A 267 20.04 -13.89 14.21
C LYS A 267 20.09 -13.82 15.74
N ARG A 268 20.39 -12.65 16.30
CA ARG A 268 20.40 -12.45 17.76
C ARG A 268 19.03 -12.82 18.35
N PHE A 269 17.95 -12.26 17.83
CA PHE A 269 16.61 -12.55 18.32
C PHE A 269 16.18 -14.01 18.13
N LEU A 270 16.59 -14.66 17.03
CA LEU A 270 16.34 -16.09 16.84
C LEU A 270 17.06 -16.94 17.89
N ASN A 271 18.30 -16.58 18.25
CA ASN A 271 19.06 -17.28 19.29
C ASN A 271 18.43 -17.05 20.67
N ASP A 272 18.06 -15.82 21.00
CA ASP A 272 17.38 -15.48 22.27
C ASP A 272 16.04 -16.22 22.38
N ALA A 273 15.26 -16.23 21.29
CA ALA A 273 14.00 -16.98 21.22
C ALA A 273 14.21 -18.49 21.37
N LEU A 274 15.27 -19.06 20.78
CA LEU A 274 15.61 -20.47 20.92
C LEU A 274 15.98 -20.82 22.37
N ALA A 275 16.78 -19.98 23.03
CA ALA A 275 17.14 -20.17 24.43
C ALA A 275 15.90 -20.13 25.34
N LEU A 276 15.02 -19.14 25.13
CA LEU A 276 13.75 -19.04 25.86
C LEU A 276 12.87 -20.27 25.58
N LYS A 277 12.71 -20.67 24.32
CA LYS A 277 11.96 -21.87 23.93
C LYS A 277 12.43 -23.11 24.69
N GLN A 278 13.74 -23.34 24.77
CA GLN A 278 14.31 -24.49 25.49
C GLN A 278 13.96 -24.45 26.99
N ILE A 279 13.99 -23.27 27.61
CA ILE A 279 13.57 -23.10 29.01
C ILE A 279 12.09 -23.48 29.17
N LEU A 280 11.21 -22.94 28.30
CA LEU A 280 9.77 -23.20 28.39
C LEU A 280 9.43 -24.68 28.13
N GLU A 281 10.07 -25.33 27.16
CA GLU A 281 9.88 -26.77 26.90
C GLU A 281 10.31 -27.65 28.07
N ASN A 282 11.40 -27.30 28.74
CA ASN A 282 11.88 -28.04 29.89
C ASN A 282 10.91 -27.93 31.09
N ILE A 283 10.19 -26.81 31.21
CA ILE A 283 9.10 -26.62 32.18
C ILE A 283 7.86 -27.42 31.77
N LEU A 284 7.43 -27.28 30.52
CA LEU A 284 6.20 -27.91 30.00
C LEU A 284 6.30 -29.45 29.89
N SER A 285 7.51 -30.01 29.89
CA SER A 285 7.76 -31.45 29.89
C SER A 285 7.74 -32.08 31.29
N LYS A 286 7.58 -31.29 32.37
CA LYS A 286 7.45 -31.85 33.73
C LYS A 286 6.03 -32.36 33.94
N ASP A 287 5.92 -33.53 34.57
CA ASP A 287 4.63 -34.12 34.98
C ASP A 287 4.06 -33.48 36.26
N PHE A 288 4.73 -32.45 36.80
CA PHE A 288 4.34 -31.74 38.01
C PHE A 288 4.57 -30.23 37.87
N ILE A 289 3.86 -29.45 38.67
CA ILE A 289 3.95 -27.98 38.67
C ILE A 289 5.18 -27.54 39.48
N LEU A 290 5.98 -26.64 38.91
CA LEU A 290 7.19 -26.09 39.55
C LEU A 290 6.83 -25.05 40.63
N PRO A 291 7.73 -24.82 41.61
CA PRO A 291 7.51 -23.80 42.65
C PRO A 291 7.27 -22.40 42.07
N LEU A 292 6.37 -21.64 42.70
CA LEU A 292 5.98 -20.30 42.27
C LEU A 292 7.19 -19.39 42.03
N GLU A 293 8.13 -19.31 42.97
CA GLU A 293 9.34 -18.46 42.87
C GLU A 293 10.17 -18.75 41.59
N PHE A 294 10.20 -20.02 41.14
CA PHE A 294 10.86 -20.39 39.90
C PHE A 294 10.07 -19.92 38.68
N LEU A 295 8.75 -20.12 38.69
CA LEU A 295 7.86 -19.70 37.61
C LEU A 295 7.83 -18.17 37.45
N GLU A 296 7.87 -17.40 38.53
CA GLU A 296 7.97 -15.94 38.51
C GLU A 296 9.26 -15.47 37.84
N LYS A 297 10.40 -16.13 38.09
CA LYS A 297 11.67 -15.81 37.40
C LYS A 297 11.58 -16.08 35.89
N VAL A 298 10.91 -17.17 35.50
CA VAL A 298 10.68 -17.49 34.08
C VAL A 298 9.75 -16.47 33.44
N TYR A 299 8.69 -16.07 34.16
CA TYR A 299 7.78 -15.02 33.73
C TYR A 299 8.54 -13.70 33.52
N GLN A 300 9.43 -13.31 34.44
CA GLN A 300 10.29 -12.14 34.29
C GLN A 300 11.22 -12.25 33.07
N ASN A 301 11.75 -13.44 32.76
CA ASN A 301 12.55 -13.65 31.55
C ASN A 301 11.72 -13.45 30.27
N ILE A 302 10.47 -13.89 30.26
CA ILE A 302 9.52 -13.61 29.18
C ILE A 302 9.31 -12.09 29.03
N GLU A 303 9.08 -11.38 30.13
CA GLU A 303 8.89 -9.93 30.10
C GLU A 303 10.14 -9.16 29.63
N ASN A 304 11.34 -9.62 30.01
CA ASN A 304 12.59 -9.05 29.50
C ASN A 304 12.76 -9.27 27.99
N PHE A 305 12.37 -10.46 27.48
CA PHE A 305 12.38 -10.74 26.05
C PHE A 305 11.33 -9.89 25.32
N ASN A 306 10.12 -9.76 25.87
CA ASN A 306 9.08 -8.86 25.34
C ASN A 306 9.60 -7.42 25.23
N HIS A 307 10.21 -6.89 26.30
CA HIS A 307 10.78 -5.55 26.29
C HIS A 307 11.84 -5.36 25.21
N SER A 308 12.70 -6.36 25.00
CA SER A 308 13.72 -6.34 23.93
C SER A 308 13.09 -6.32 22.54
N LEU A 309 11.98 -7.03 22.33
CA LEU A 309 11.24 -7.00 21.07
C LEU A 309 10.50 -5.67 20.86
N ASP A 310 9.91 -5.10 21.91
CA ASP A 310 9.09 -3.90 21.84
C ASP A 310 9.92 -2.63 21.64
N THR A 311 11.21 -2.66 22.01
CA THR A 311 12.13 -1.51 21.87
C THR A 311 13.03 -1.57 20.63
N ASP A 312 13.08 -2.71 19.93
CA ASP A 312 13.95 -2.87 18.76
C ASP A 312 13.24 -2.41 17.47
N GLU A 313 13.83 -1.40 16.82
CA GLU A 313 13.33 -0.84 15.58
C GLU A 313 13.16 -1.91 14.49
N PHE A 314 14.10 -2.87 14.39
CA PHE A 314 14.03 -3.90 13.37
C PHE A 314 12.80 -4.78 13.55
N ILE A 315 12.49 -5.16 14.78
CA ILE A 315 11.32 -5.97 15.14
C ILE A 315 10.00 -5.19 14.97
N GLN A 316 9.97 -3.91 15.35
CA GLN A 316 8.77 -3.05 15.34
C GLN A 316 8.47 -2.39 13.98
N ASP A 317 8.94 -2.98 12.88
CA ASP A 317 8.84 -2.41 11.53
C ASP A 317 7.53 -2.65 10.80
N GLU A 318 6.53 -3.11 11.54
CA GLU A 318 5.21 -3.57 11.08
C GLU A 318 5.19 -4.89 10.30
N THR A 319 6.33 -5.46 9.89
CA THR A 319 6.33 -6.72 9.12
C THR A 319 5.93 -7.93 9.98
N LEU A 320 6.22 -7.88 11.28
CA LEU A 320 5.84 -8.93 12.26
C LEU A 320 4.55 -8.62 13.01
N ARG A 321 3.77 -7.61 12.59
CA ARG A 321 2.53 -7.19 13.28
C ARG A 321 1.56 -8.35 13.50
N GLY A 322 1.45 -9.27 12.53
CA GLY A 322 0.61 -10.47 12.65
C GLY A 322 1.06 -11.41 13.78
N ALA A 323 2.37 -11.57 13.97
CA ALA A 323 2.91 -12.37 15.08
C ALA A 323 2.61 -11.73 16.44
N PHE A 324 2.72 -10.41 16.56
CA PHE A 324 2.35 -9.71 17.79
C PHE A 324 0.84 -9.75 18.08
N ALA A 325 0.00 -9.64 17.05
CA ALA A 325 -1.43 -9.83 17.20
C ALA A 325 -1.78 -11.26 17.67
N TYR A 326 -1.06 -12.26 17.16
CA TYR A 326 -1.20 -13.65 17.61
C TYR A 326 -0.80 -13.83 19.08
N ARG A 327 0.28 -13.17 19.53
CA ARG A 327 0.65 -13.09 20.97
C ARG A 327 -0.54 -12.61 21.79
N GLY A 328 -1.09 -11.45 21.41
CA GLY A 328 -2.20 -10.82 22.11
C GLY A 328 -3.43 -11.72 22.20
N LYS A 329 -3.76 -12.44 21.12
CA LYS A 329 -4.84 -13.43 21.11
C LYS A 329 -4.59 -14.54 22.13
N LEU A 330 -3.41 -15.16 22.10
CA LEU A 330 -3.08 -16.29 22.97
C LEU A 330 -3.08 -15.89 24.45
N ILE A 331 -2.50 -14.73 24.77
CA ILE A 331 -2.51 -14.21 26.15
C ILE A 331 -3.94 -13.82 26.58
N SER A 332 -4.74 -13.23 25.69
CA SER A 332 -6.14 -12.93 26.01
C SER A 332 -6.95 -14.17 26.34
N ASP A 333 -6.70 -15.30 25.67
CA ASP A 333 -7.39 -16.56 25.96
C ASP A 333 -7.03 -17.10 27.36
N VAL A 334 -5.78 -16.93 27.81
CA VAL A 334 -5.39 -17.26 29.20
C VAL A 334 -6.12 -16.36 30.21
N LEU A 335 -6.17 -15.06 29.96
CA LEU A 335 -6.84 -14.10 30.86
C LEU A 335 -8.33 -14.37 31.04
N LYS A 336 -9.02 -14.86 29.98
CA LYS A 336 -10.45 -15.23 30.02
C LYS A 336 -10.74 -16.42 30.94
N LEU A 337 -9.75 -17.23 31.29
CA LEU A 337 -9.93 -18.35 32.21
C LEU A 337 -10.09 -17.89 33.67
N HIS A 338 -9.80 -16.62 33.98
CA HIS A 338 -9.93 -16.03 35.32
C HIS A 338 -9.24 -16.84 36.42
N ILE A 339 -8.11 -17.47 36.10
CA ILE A 339 -7.32 -18.29 37.02
C ILE A 339 -6.88 -17.41 38.21
N LYS A 340 -7.26 -17.80 39.42
CA LYS A 340 -6.94 -17.08 40.66
C LYS A 340 -5.62 -17.52 41.29
N ASP A 341 -5.27 -18.79 41.13
CA ASP A 341 -4.01 -19.32 41.60
C ASP A 341 -2.87 -18.86 40.68
N GLU A 342 -1.89 -18.18 41.25
CA GLU A 342 -0.80 -17.55 40.51
C GLU A 342 0.09 -18.57 39.80
N THR A 343 0.35 -19.71 40.46
CA THR A 343 1.15 -20.81 39.90
C THR A 343 0.49 -21.38 38.64
N HIS A 344 -0.82 -21.63 38.70
CA HIS A 344 -1.58 -22.11 37.55
C HIS A 344 -1.71 -21.05 36.47
N PHE A 345 -1.84 -19.77 36.84
CA PHE A 345 -1.90 -18.66 35.87
C PHE A 345 -0.59 -18.55 35.08
N ILE A 346 0.56 -18.49 35.76
CA ILE A 346 1.87 -18.38 35.10
C ILE A 346 2.13 -19.62 34.24
N THR A 347 1.73 -20.82 34.69
CA THR A 347 1.85 -22.05 33.91
C THR A 347 1.04 -21.98 32.61
N ALA A 348 -0.21 -21.51 32.68
CA ALA A 348 -1.06 -21.30 31.51
C ALA A 348 -0.49 -20.22 30.57
N TYR A 349 0.06 -19.14 31.13
CA TYR A 349 0.74 -18.09 30.38
C TYR A 349 1.99 -18.63 29.65
N ILE A 350 2.84 -19.41 30.32
CA ILE A 350 4.03 -20.05 29.72
C ILE A 350 3.63 -20.94 28.54
N LYS A 351 2.55 -21.73 28.67
CA LYS A 351 2.05 -22.58 27.59
C LYS A 351 1.62 -21.77 26.38
N ALA A 352 0.81 -20.72 26.59
CA ALA A 352 0.37 -19.83 25.53
C ALA A 352 1.56 -19.08 24.88
N TYR A 353 2.52 -18.65 25.70
CA TYR A 353 3.70 -17.94 25.23
C TYR A 353 4.65 -18.85 24.43
N HIS A 354 4.83 -20.11 24.84
CA HIS A 354 5.61 -21.10 24.08
C HIS A 354 5.00 -21.33 22.69
N GLU A 355 3.68 -21.50 22.61
CA GLU A 355 2.98 -21.62 21.33
C GLU A 355 3.22 -20.39 20.43
N TRP A 356 3.09 -19.19 20.99
CA TRP A 356 3.39 -17.95 20.28
C TRP A 356 4.85 -17.88 19.83
N LEU A 357 5.80 -18.28 20.70
CA LEU A 357 7.24 -18.18 20.44
C LEU A 357 7.64 -19.02 19.24
N LEU A 358 7.07 -20.22 19.09
CA LEU A 358 7.26 -21.06 17.90
C LEU A 358 6.83 -20.33 16.61
N TYR A 359 5.63 -19.73 16.64
CA TYR A 359 5.11 -18.96 15.51
C TYR A 359 5.98 -17.73 15.21
N PHE A 360 6.38 -16.99 16.25
CA PHE A 360 7.26 -15.83 16.12
C PHE A 360 8.60 -16.20 15.47
N MET A 361 9.24 -17.28 15.93
CA MET A 361 10.50 -17.77 15.36
C MET A 361 10.35 -18.11 13.87
N GLU A 362 9.28 -18.79 13.46
CA GLU A 362 9.01 -19.10 12.05
C GLU A 362 8.90 -17.83 11.20
N LYS A 363 8.15 -16.81 11.68
CA LYS A 363 7.97 -15.55 10.95
C LYS A 363 9.24 -14.70 10.91
N LEU A 364 10.00 -14.68 12.01
CA LEU A 364 11.30 -14.01 12.05
C LEU A 364 12.31 -14.67 11.10
N GLU A 365 12.29 -16.00 10.98
CA GLU A 365 13.14 -16.72 10.03
C GLU A 365 12.76 -16.43 8.57
N GLN A 366 11.46 -16.34 8.26
CA GLN A 366 10.98 -15.92 6.92
C GLN A 366 11.44 -14.50 6.57
N LYS A 367 11.37 -13.59 7.55
CA LYS A 367 11.88 -12.22 7.41
C LYS A 367 13.39 -12.21 7.18
N TYR A 368 14.15 -12.96 7.98
CA TYR A 368 15.60 -13.10 7.81
C TYR A 368 15.97 -13.63 6.42
N LYS A 369 15.30 -14.71 5.95
CA LYS A 369 15.51 -15.27 4.61
C LYS A 369 15.22 -14.25 3.50
N SER A 370 14.25 -13.36 3.69
CA SER A 370 13.95 -12.29 2.74
C SER A 370 15.06 -11.24 2.70
N LEU A 371 15.62 -10.86 3.85
CA LEU A 371 16.77 -9.95 3.93
C LEU A 371 18.03 -10.54 3.28
N SER A 372 18.23 -11.86 3.32
CA SER A 372 19.39 -12.52 2.71
C SER A 372 19.37 -12.54 1.17
N LYS A 373 18.27 -12.10 0.54
CA LYS A 373 18.17 -11.96 -0.92
C LYS A 373 18.73 -10.63 -1.45
N VAL A 374 18.94 -9.67 -0.56
CA VAL A 374 19.44 -8.31 -0.82
C VAL A 374 20.94 -8.29 -0.59
#